data_AF-A0AAD9WFI1-F1
#
_entry.id   AF-A0AAD9WFI1-F1
#
_cell.length_a   1.000
_cell.length_b   1.000
_cell.length_c   1.000
_cell.angle_alpha   90.00
_cell.angle_beta   90.00
_cell.angle_gamma   90.00
#
_symmetry.space_group_name_H-M   'P 1'
#
loop_
_entity.id
_entity.type
_entity.pdbx_description
1 polymer ?
#
loop_
_entity_poly.entity_id
_entity_poly.type
_entity_poly.pdbx_seq_one_letter_code
_entity_poly.pdbx_strand_id
1 'polypeptide(L)'
;MPPIDALSPLATPLPTPRPLSHIPPLTITPLTTDAAKVAALRLVADSIAQQRQLAAQAVFLHPLALVAWVALLAALSSDLYSGTWGLRGTTATGATIACLAGVHGLSRRYLKLAAGLNGDFVRNAAEGEEDLILGSWYGEELIGALVLRLERRGRRARGGRGVIRAWTVGSHHRGKGVGTALLEQAVRWTRTRLGRESRVGFAAGHAHSAMVLPRVFTGGFRRREMLAGRMLQDVAARIPRTRTRRR
;
A
#
# COMPACT_ATOMS: atom_id res chain seq x y z
N MET A 1 67.09 -0.19 -42.77
CA MET A 1 65.80 -0.91 -42.64
C MET A 1 65.88 -1.81 -41.42
N PRO A 2 64.88 -1.90 -40.52
CA PRO A 2 63.64 -1.11 -40.42
C PRO A 2 63.49 -0.35 -39.07
N PRO A 3 62.50 0.55 -38.96
CA PRO A 3 62.09 1.19 -37.71
C PRO A 3 61.17 0.28 -36.89
N ILE A 4 61.29 0.31 -35.56
CA ILE A 4 60.40 -0.41 -34.63
C ILE A 4 59.17 0.47 -34.41
N ASP A 5 58.23 0.39 -35.34
CA ASP A 5 56.89 0.95 -35.19
C ASP A 5 56.05 0.07 -34.24
N ALA A 6 55.40 0.76 -33.30
CA ALA A 6 54.10 0.44 -32.70
C ALA A 6 53.91 -0.96 -32.07
N LEU A 7 54.20 -1.06 -30.78
CA LEU A 7 53.48 -1.98 -29.89
C LEU A 7 52.04 -1.45 -29.70
N SER A 8 51.15 -1.81 -30.62
CA SER A 8 49.70 -1.75 -30.40
C SER A 8 49.33 -2.74 -29.28
N PRO A 9 48.76 -2.28 -28.14
CA PRO A 9 48.26 -3.21 -27.15
C PRO A 9 47.04 -3.94 -27.72
N LEU A 10 46.96 -5.25 -27.49
CA LEU A 10 45.81 -6.09 -27.82
C LEU A 10 44.52 -5.40 -27.36
N ALA A 11 43.77 -4.83 -28.30
CA ALA A 11 42.40 -4.41 -28.07
C ALA A 11 41.60 -5.67 -27.78
N THR A 12 41.38 -5.95 -26.49
CA THR A 12 40.38 -6.93 -26.06
C THR A 12 39.04 -6.43 -26.59
N PRO A 13 38.33 -7.18 -27.45
CA PRO A 13 37.02 -6.74 -27.91
C PRO A 13 36.12 -6.59 -26.68
N LEU A 14 35.62 -5.37 -26.46
CA LEU A 14 34.64 -5.06 -25.42
C LEU A 14 33.48 -6.07 -25.52
N PRO A 15 33.00 -6.64 -24.40
CA PRO A 15 31.83 -7.50 -24.44
C PRO A 15 30.67 -6.71 -25.05
N THR A 16 30.18 -7.17 -26.20
CA THR A 16 28.98 -6.63 -26.86
C THR A 16 27.85 -6.53 -25.82
N PRO A 17 27.18 -5.38 -25.67
CA PRO A 17 26.05 -5.25 -24.75
C PRO A 17 25.01 -6.31 -25.10
N ARG A 18 24.85 -7.33 -24.25
CA ARG A 18 23.77 -8.31 -24.41
C ARG A 18 22.45 -7.53 -24.37
N PRO A 19 21.57 -7.67 -25.37
CA PRO A 19 20.26 -7.03 -25.31
C PRO A 19 19.52 -7.54 -24.08
N LEU A 20 18.99 -6.62 -23.27
CA LEU A 20 18.21 -6.89 -22.05
C LEU A 20 16.81 -7.47 -22.38
N SER A 21 16.73 -8.43 -23.30
CA SER A 21 15.48 -8.96 -23.87
C SER A 21 14.75 -9.98 -22.97
N HIS A 22 15.27 -10.26 -21.76
CA HIS A 22 14.72 -11.25 -20.82
C HIS A 22 14.07 -10.60 -19.57
N ILE A 23 13.83 -9.29 -19.58
CA ILE A 23 13.03 -8.67 -18.51
C ILE A 23 11.58 -8.68 -19.00
N PRO A 24 10.70 -9.52 -18.46
CA PRO A 24 9.32 -9.55 -18.90
C PRO A 24 8.68 -8.16 -18.69
N PRO A 25 7.96 -7.62 -19.69
CA PRO A 25 7.38 -6.29 -19.60
C PRO A 25 6.29 -6.27 -18.52
N LEU A 26 6.30 -5.22 -17.69
CA LEU A 26 5.25 -4.95 -16.72
C LEU A 26 3.93 -4.73 -17.47
N THR A 27 3.01 -5.69 -17.38
CA THR A 27 1.75 -5.64 -18.12
C THR A 27 0.61 -5.35 -17.16
N ILE A 28 -0.14 -4.28 -17.41
CA ILE A 28 -1.29 -3.90 -16.58
C ILE A 28 -2.56 -4.20 -17.35
N THR A 29 -3.28 -5.25 -16.94
CA THR A 29 -4.51 -5.70 -17.61
C THR A 29 -5.72 -5.60 -16.68
N PRO A 30 -6.92 -5.31 -17.23
CA PRO A 30 -8.15 -5.49 -16.48
C PRO A 30 -8.36 -6.99 -16.21
N LEU A 31 -8.62 -7.35 -14.96
CA LEU A 31 -8.85 -8.74 -14.57
C LEU A 31 -10.28 -9.14 -14.89
N THR A 32 -10.46 -9.88 -15.99
CA THR A 32 -11.77 -10.43 -16.38
C THR A 32 -12.02 -11.82 -15.79
N THR A 33 -10.97 -12.60 -15.54
CA THR A 33 -11.04 -13.97 -15.01
C THR A 33 -11.22 -14.01 -13.50
N ASP A 34 -12.12 -14.86 -12.99
CA ASP A 34 -12.41 -14.95 -11.55
C ASP A 34 -11.22 -15.43 -10.71
N ALA A 35 -10.42 -16.36 -11.22
CA ALA A 35 -9.19 -16.80 -10.55
C ALA A 35 -8.20 -15.64 -10.32
N ALA A 36 -8.07 -14.75 -11.31
CA ALA A 36 -7.20 -13.58 -11.20
C ALA A 36 -7.77 -12.56 -10.19
N LYS A 37 -9.09 -12.36 -10.17
CA LYS A 37 -9.76 -11.47 -9.19
C LYS A 37 -9.49 -11.96 -7.76
N VAL A 38 -9.59 -13.27 -7.50
CA VAL A 38 -9.29 -13.86 -6.19
C VAL A 38 -7.83 -13.64 -5.81
N ALA A 39 -6.89 -13.85 -6.74
CA ALA A 39 -5.46 -13.60 -6.50
C ALA A 39 -5.18 -12.12 -6.15
N ALA A 40 -5.82 -11.19 -6.85
CA ALA A 40 -5.71 -9.76 -6.57
C ALA A 40 -6.26 -9.37 -5.19
N LEU A 41 -7.43 -9.90 -4.82
CA LEU A 41 -8.03 -9.67 -3.50
C LEU A 41 -7.19 -10.28 -2.38
N ARG A 42 -6.63 -11.48 -2.59
CA ARG A 42 -5.69 -12.10 -1.65
C ARG A 42 -4.45 -11.22 -1.44
N LEU A 43 -3.88 -10.68 -2.50
CA LEU A 43 -2.72 -9.78 -2.42
C LEU A 43 -3.06 -8.46 -1.68
N VAL A 44 -4.28 -7.95 -1.84
CA VAL A 44 -4.80 -6.82 -1.03
C VAL A 44 -4.95 -7.22 0.44
N ALA A 45 -5.55 -8.38 0.72
CA ALA A 45 -5.75 -8.88 2.08
C ALA A 45 -4.41 -9.09 2.81
N ASP A 46 -3.42 -9.66 2.13
CA ASP A 46 -2.07 -9.86 2.67
C ASP A 46 -1.38 -8.52 2.98
N SER A 47 -1.57 -7.51 2.13
CA SER A 47 -1.06 -6.15 2.39
C SER A 47 -1.69 -5.53 3.66
N ILE A 48 -2.99 -5.72 3.87
CA ILE A 48 -3.69 -5.22 5.05
C ILE A 48 -3.22 -5.98 6.31
N ALA A 49 -3.03 -7.30 6.21
CA ALA A 49 -2.48 -8.11 7.30
C ALA A 49 -1.07 -7.63 7.69
N GLN A 50 -0.21 -7.33 6.71
CA GLN A 50 1.11 -6.74 6.94
C GLN A 50 1.02 -5.35 7.61
N GLN A 51 0.08 -4.50 7.20
CA GLN A 51 -0.12 -3.19 7.83
C GLN A 51 -0.50 -3.31 9.30
N ARG A 52 -1.34 -4.28 9.67
CA ARG A 52 -1.70 -4.55 11.06
C ARG A 52 -0.48 -4.93 11.90
N GLN A 53 0.42 -5.75 11.37
CA GLN A 53 1.65 -6.12 12.08
C GLN A 53 2.54 -4.91 12.36
N LEU A 54 2.73 -4.04 11.35
CA LEU A 54 3.48 -2.79 11.51
C LEU A 54 2.79 -1.82 12.47
N ALA A 55 1.46 -1.80 12.49
CA ALA A 55 0.69 -0.98 13.42
C ALA A 55 0.90 -1.43 14.87
N ALA A 56 0.87 -2.74 15.12
CA ALA A 56 1.15 -3.31 16.44
C ALA A 56 2.58 -3.00 16.90
N GLN A 57 3.57 -3.15 16.03
CA GLN A 57 4.96 -2.78 16.34
C GLN A 57 5.12 -1.28 16.63
N ALA A 58 4.45 -0.42 15.88
CA ALA A 58 4.49 1.02 16.10
C ALA A 58 3.86 1.45 17.42
N VAL A 59 2.84 0.73 17.92
CA VAL A 59 2.28 0.97 19.25
C VAL A 59 3.24 0.53 20.35
N PHE A 60 3.83 -0.66 20.19
CA PHE A 60 4.77 -1.20 21.17
C PHE A 60 6.04 -0.34 21.31
N LEU A 61 6.59 0.13 20.20
CA LEU A 61 7.82 0.93 20.17
C LEU A 61 7.59 2.43 20.37
N HIS A 62 6.35 2.86 20.64
CA HIS A 62 6.07 4.28 20.82
C HIS A 62 6.66 4.77 22.17
N PRO A 63 7.36 5.93 22.20
CA PRO A 63 8.00 6.41 23.43
C PRO A 63 7.02 6.59 24.60
N LEU A 64 5.79 7.04 24.33
CA LEU A 64 4.76 7.13 25.37
C LEU A 64 4.34 5.77 25.94
N ALA A 65 4.30 4.72 25.11
CA ALA A 65 3.98 3.37 25.58
C ALA A 65 5.12 2.83 26.46
N LEU A 66 6.37 3.08 26.07
CA LEU A 66 7.55 2.74 26.87
C LEU A 66 7.61 3.50 28.20
N VAL A 67 7.32 4.81 28.19
CA VAL A 67 7.27 5.62 29.42
C VAL A 67 6.15 5.15 30.35
N ALA A 68 4.95 4.91 29.82
CA ALA A 68 3.84 4.36 30.61
C ALA A 68 4.18 2.99 31.19
N TRP A 69 4.87 2.15 30.42
CA TRP A 69 5.35 0.84 30.85
C TRP A 69 6.39 0.95 31.98
N VAL A 70 7.40 1.81 31.83
CA VAL A 70 8.42 2.06 32.86
C VAL A 70 7.80 2.66 34.12
N ALA A 71 6.85 3.60 33.98
CA ALA A 71 6.15 4.20 35.11
C ALA A 71 5.31 3.16 35.88
N LEU A 72 4.65 2.23 35.18
CA LEU A 72 3.92 1.14 35.81
C LEU A 72 4.85 0.20 36.60
N LEU A 73 6.01 -0.16 36.03
CA LEU A 73 7.02 -0.95 36.71
C LEU A 73 7.61 -0.23 37.93
N ALA A 74 7.83 1.08 37.83
CA ALA A 74 8.32 1.91 38.93
C ALA A 74 7.28 2.02 40.07
N ALA A 75 5.99 2.17 39.73
CA ALA A 75 4.92 2.19 40.72
C ALA A 75 4.78 0.84 41.43
N LEU A 76 4.84 -0.27 40.69
CA LEU A 76 4.81 -1.63 41.26
C LEU A 76 6.02 -1.91 42.14
N SER A 77 7.20 -1.43 41.76
CA SER A 77 8.41 -1.63 42.57
C SER A 77 8.44 -0.76 43.83
N SER A 78 7.81 0.43 43.80
CA SER A 78 7.64 1.27 45.00
C SER A 78 6.63 0.69 45.99
N ASP A 79 5.51 0.15 45.49
CA ASP A 79 4.45 -0.39 46.36
C ASP A 79 4.84 -1.74 46.99
N LEU A 80 5.69 -2.50 46.29
CA LEU A 80 6.24 -3.78 46.74
C LEU A 80 7.64 -3.65 47.39
N TYR A 81 8.02 -2.44 47.80
CA TYR A 81 9.35 -2.16 48.37
C TYR A 81 9.65 -2.92 49.68
N SER A 82 8.63 -3.43 50.37
CA SER A 82 8.76 -4.28 51.56
C SER A 82 8.76 -5.80 51.26
N GLY A 83 8.48 -6.22 50.02
CA GLY A 83 8.36 -7.63 49.62
C GLY A 83 9.69 -8.29 49.23
N THR A 84 9.71 -9.63 49.20
CA THR A 84 10.86 -10.45 48.76
C THR A 84 11.18 -10.21 47.27
N TRP A 85 12.45 -10.36 46.88
CA TRP A 85 12.90 -10.13 45.50
C TRP A 85 12.16 -11.01 44.47
N GLY A 86 11.76 -12.23 44.86
CA GLY A 86 10.96 -13.12 44.02
C GLY A 86 9.56 -12.61 43.72
N LEU A 87 8.87 -12.01 44.70
CA LEU A 87 7.53 -11.45 44.53
C LEU A 87 7.54 -10.22 43.61
N ARG A 88 8.61 -9.42 43.64
CA ARG A 88 8.80 -8.29 42.72
C ARG A 88 8.99 -8.74 41.27
N GLY A 89 9.76 -9.81 41.06
CA GLY A 89 10.00 -10.35 39.72
C GLY A 89 8.74 -10.93 39.06
N THR A 90 7.92 -11.66 39.81
CA THR A 90 6.71 -12.30 39.26
C THR A 90 5.59 -11.30 38.98
N THR A 91 5.38 -10.31 39.85
CA THR A 91 4.39 -9.23 39.65
C THR A 91 4.75 -8.33 38.47
N ALA A 92 6.04 -8.00 38.28
CA ALA A 92 6.51 -7.27 37.11
C ALA A 92 6.25 -8.05 35.81
N THR A 93 6.53 -9.36 35.80
CA THR A 93 6.25 -10.22 34.64
C THR A 93 4.75 -10.32 34.34
N GLY A 94 3.92 -10.49 35.38
CA GLY A 94 2.46 -10.51 35.25
C GLY A 94 1.89 -9.19 34.72
N ALA A 95 2.38 -8.06 35.23
CA ALA A 95 2.02 -6.73 34.72
C ALA A 95 2.40 -6.55 33.25
N THR A 96 3.52 -7.13 32.82
CA THR A 96 4.00 -7.09 31.42
C THR A 96 3.03 -7.84 30.52
N ILE A 97 2.68 -9.06 30.92
CA ILE A 97 1.76 -9.91 30.18
C ILE A 97 0.36 -9.25 30.12
N ALA A 98 -0.11 -8.66 31.21
CA ALA A 98 -1.41 -7.95 31.25
C ALA A 98 -1.43 -6.70 30.35
N CYS A 99 -0.36 -5.90 30.35
CA CYS A 99 -0.23 -4.73 29.49
C CYS A 99 -0.21 -5.12 28.00
N LEU A 100 0.59 -6.14 27.65
CA LEU A 100 0.64 -6.70 26.30
C LEU A 100 -0.74 -7.22 25.87
N ALA A 101 -1.44 -7.96 26.73
CA ALA A 101 -2.78 -8.49 26.44
C ALA A 101 -3.79 -7.37 26.14
N GLY A 102 -3.73 -6.25 26.87
CA GLY A 102 -4.56 -5.07 26.61
C GLY A 102 -4.31 -4.46 25.22
N VAL A 103 -3.05 -4.28 24.85
CA VAL A 103 -2.64 -3.77 23.51
C VAL A 103 -3.07 -4.75 22.40
N HIS A 104 -2.91 -6.06 22.63
CA HIS A 104 -3.39 -7.08 21.71
C HIS A 104 -4.92 -7.07 21.57
N GLY A 105 -5.65 -6.82 22.65
CA GLY A 105 -7.11 -6.66 22.65
C GLY A 105 -7.57 -5.47 21.80
N LEU A 106 -6.93 -4.31 21.96
CA LEU A 106 -7.18 -3.12 21.13
C LEU A 106 -6.94 -3.40 19.64
N SER A 107 -5.93 -4.22 19.33
CA SER A 107 -5.62 -4.64 17.95
C SER A 107 -6.67 -5.56 17.32
N ARG A 108 -7.53 -6.22 18.12
CA ARG A 108 -8.64 -7.06 17.60
C ARG A 108 -9.69 -6.24 16.84
N ARG A 109 -9.78 -4.92 17.07
CA ARG A 109 -10.66 -4.03 16.32
C ARG A 109 -10.28 -3.92 14.83
N TYR A 110 -9.01 -4.12 14.47
CA TYR A 110 -8.56 -4.20 13.07
C TYR A 110 -9.06 -5.46 12.36
N LEU A 111 -9.23 -6.57 13.09
CA LEU A 111 -9.68 -7.84 12.51
C LEU A 111 -11.14 -7.77 12.04
N LYS A 112 -12.01 -7.07 12.79
CA LYS A 112 -13.41 -6.84 12.39
C LYS A 112 -13.54 -5.98 11.13
N LEU A 113 -12.63 -5.02 10.93
CA LEU A 113 -12.58 -4.20 9.71
C LEU A 113 -12.07 -4.99 8.51
N ALA A 114 -11.06 -5.85 8.70
CA ALA A 114 -10.56 -6.72 7.64
C ALA A 114 -11.60 -7.79 7.21
N ALA A 115 -12.40 -8.30 8.16
CA ALA A 115 -13.45 -9.28 7.88
C ALA A 115 -14.59 -8.72 7.00
N GLY A 116 -14.83 -7.39 7.03
CA GLY A 116 -15.83 -6.74 6.18
C GLY A 116 -15.40 -6.52 4.72
N LEU A 117 -14.16 -6.87 4.35
CA LEU A 117 -13.59 -6.55 3.02
C LEU A 117 -13.72 -7.67 1.97
N ASN A 118 -14.17 -8.87 2.33
CA ASN A 118 -14.03 -10.05 1.45
C ASN A 118 -15.13 -10.22 0.38
N GLY A 119 -16.37 -9.78 0.61
CA GLY A 119 -17.48 -9.97 -0.34
C GLY A 119 -18.20 -8.66 -0.66
N ASP A 120 -18.59 -7.94 0.39
CA ASP A 120 -19.32 -6.67 0.29
C ASP A 120 -18.44 -5.50 -0.19
N PHE A 121 -17.11 -5.59 -0.05
CA PHE A 121 -16.25 -4.54 -0.58
C PHE A 121 -16.17 -4.55 -2.10
N VAL A 122 -16.34 -5.69 -2.78
CA VAL A 122 -16.43 -5.74 -4.25
C VAL A 122 -17.87 -5.51 -4.72
N ARG A 123 -18.85 -5.91 -3.90
CA ARG A 123 -20.28 -5.70 -4.14
C ARG A 123 -20.91 -4.96 -2.96
N ASN A 124 -21.06 -3.64 -3.01
CA ASN A 124 -21.88 -2.95 -2.00
C ASN A 124 -23.00 -2.12 -2.63
N ALA A 125 -24.15 -2.80 -2.71
CA ALA A 125 -25.45 -2.46 -2.15
C ALA A 125 -26.20 -1.17 -2.56
N ALA A 126 -25.59 -0.21 -3.27
CA ALA A 126 -26.31 1.02 -3.63
C ALA A 126 -26.69 1.15 -5.12
N GLU A 127 -25.90 0.61 -6.06
CA GLU A 127 -26.06 1.04 -7.46
C GLU A 127 -25.62 0.05 -8.56
N GLY A 128 -25.35 -1.22 -8.23
CA GLY A 128 -25.23 -2.29 -9.24
C GLY A 128 -24.08 -2.21 -10.26
N GLU A 129 -23.16 -1.24 -10.19
CA GLU A 129 -21.98 -1.17 -11.06
C GLU A 129 -20.79 -1.96 -10.46
N GLU A 130 -20.23 -2.87 -11.26
CA GLU A 130 -19.08 -3.71 -10.90
C GLU A 130 -17.79 -2.88 -10.76
N ASP A 131 -17.10 -3.00 -9.63
CA ASP A 131 -15.78 -2.37 -9.43
C ASP A 131 -14.75 -3.00 -10.40
N LEU A 132 -14.02 -2.16 -11.14
CA LEU A 132 -12.99 -2.60 -12.07
C LEU A 132 -11.69 -2.93 -11.32
N ILE A 133 -11.24 -4.18 -11.41
CA ILE A 133 -9.97 -4.63 -10.84
C ILE A 133 -8.89 -4.61 -11.92
N LEU A 134 -7.85 -3.80 -11.71
CA LEU A 134 -6.63 -3.76 -12.52
C LEU A 134 -5.53 -4.51 -11.79
N GLY A 135 -4.83 -5.39 -12.50
CA GLY A 135 -3.69 -6.13 -11.96
C GLY A 135 -2.45 -5.83 -12.78
N SER A 136 -1.32 -5.75 -12.09
CA SER A 136 0.00 -5.60 -12.70
C SER A 136 0.72 -6.93 -12.64
N TRP A 137 1.08 -7.45 -13.81
CA TRP A 137 1.79 -8.70 -14.01
C TRP A 137 3.23 -8.44 -14.41
N TYR A 138 4.12 -9.31 -13.99
CA TYR A 138 5.49 -9.37 -14.49
C TYR A 138 5.81 -10.83 -14.78
N GLY A 139 5.85 -11.17 -16.06
CA GLY A 139 5.77 -12.57 -16.48
C GLY A 139 4.43 -13.16 -16.07
N GLU A 140 4.46 -14.22 -15.26
CA GLU A 140 3.27 -14.93 -14.78
C GLU A 140 2.85 -14.54 -13.35
N GLU A 141 3.66 -13.74 -12.65
CA GLU A 141 3.39 -13.36 -11.26
C GLU A 141 2.52 -12.09 -11.19
N LEU A 142 1.45 -12.14 -10.40
CA LEU A 142 0.65 -10.96 -10.07
C LEU A 142 1.36 -10.16 -8.97
N ILE A 143 1.86 -8.98 -9.33
CA ILE A 143 2.70 -8.17 -8.44
C ILE A 143 1.94 -7.01 -7.81
N GLY A 144 0.87 -6.53 -8.44
CA GLY A 144 0.11 -5.42 -7.92
C GLY A 144 -1.36 -5.51 -8.28
N ALA A 145 -2.19 -4.93 -7.42
CA ALA A 145 -3.64 -4.92 -7.58
C ALA A 145 -4.19 -3.53 -7.26
N LEU A 146 -5.13 -3.08 -8.08
CA LEU A 146 -5.84 -1.81 -7.92
C LEU A 146 -7.32 -2.03 -8.17
N VAL A 147 -8.17 -1.59 -7.24
CA VAL A 147 -9.63 -1.64 -7.37
C VAL A 147 -10.14 -0.22 -7.62
N LEU A 148 -10.72 -0.02 -8.81
CA LEU A 148 -11.22 1.25 -9.30
C LEU A 148 -12.74 1.20 -9.47
N ARG A 149 -13.42 2.18 -8.88
CA ARG A 149 -14.83 2.45 -9.13
C ARG A 149 -14.98 3.64 -10.06
N LEU A 150 -15.92 3.57 -11.00
CA LEU A 150 -16.22 4.65 -11.93
C LEU A 150 -17.59 5.23 -11.58
N GLU A 151 -17.64 6.36 -10.91
CA GLU A 151 -18.90 7.03 -10.56
C GLU A 151 -19.24 8.04 -11.66
N ARG A 152 -20.32 7.79 -12.40
CA ARG A 152 -20.78 8.72 -13.44
C ARG A 152 -21.75 9.74 -12.83
N ARG A 153 -21.51 11.04 -13.06
CA ARG A 153 -22.39 12.11 -12.53
C ARG A 153 -23.67 12.21 -13.38
N GLY A 154 -24.54 11.20 -13.28
CA GLY A 154 -25.80 11.11 -14.04
C GLY A 154 -25.64 10.74 -15.52
N ARG A 155 -26.72 10.26 -16.15
CA ARG A 155 -26.72 9.71 -17.53
C ARG A 155 -26.30 10.72 -18.63
N ARG A 156 -26.35 12.03 -18.37
CA ARG A 156 -26.13 13.10 -19.35
C ARG A 156 -24.95 14.06 -19.07
N ALA A 157 -24.28 13.99 -17.92
CA ALA A 157 -23.18 14.92 -17.65
C ALA A 157 -21.84 14.41 -18.23
N ARG A 158 -21.12 15.29 -18.93
CA ARG A 158 -19.70 15.08 -19.26
C ARG A 158 -18.89 15.29 -18.00
N GLY A 159 -18.40 14.19 -17.42
CA GLY A 159 -17.57 14.21 -16.22
C GLY A 159 -18.08 13.24 -15.15
N GLY A 160 -17.28 12.22 -14.90
CA GLY A 160 -17.43 11.34 -13.74
C GLY A 160 -16.20 11.38 -12.84
N ARG A 161 -16.22 10.57 -11.78
CA ARG A 161 -15.12 10.40 -10.83
C ARG A 161 -14.64 8.95 -10.82
N GLY A 162 -13.35 8.74 -11.00
CA GLY A 162 -12.69 7.48 -10.68
C GLY A 162 -12.34 7.46 -9.19
N VAL A 163 -12.88 6.51 -8.44
CA VAL A 163 -12.62 6.34 -7.02
C VAL A 163 -11.79 5.07 -6.80
N ILE A 164 -10.55 5.24 -6.36
CA ILE A 164 -9.64 4.12 -6.04
C ILE A 164 -9.95 3.63 -4.64
N ARG A 165 -10.40 2.37 -4.52
CA ARG A 165 -10.81 1.74 -3.26
C ARG A 165 -9.70 0.91 -2.63
N ALA A 166 -8.82 0.34 -3.43
CA ALA A 166 -7.64 -0.37 -2.97
C ALA A 166 -6.51 -0.21 -3.98
N TRP A 167 -5.28 -0.10 -3.49
CA TRP A 167 -4.07 -0.07 -4.31
C TRP A 167 -2.93 -0.68 -3.52
N THR A 168 -2.26 -1.66 -4.10
CA THR A 168 -1.17 -2.37 -3.43
C THR A 168 -0.18 -2.93 -4.45
N VAL A 169 1.06 -3.06 -4.00
CA VAL A 169 2.16 -3.69 -4.72
C VAL A 169 2.85 -4.65 -3.74
N GLY A 170 3.19 -5.84 -4.22
CA GLY A 170 3.95 -6.84 -3.50
C GLY A 170 5.26 -6.28 -2.95
N SER A 171 5.63 -6.68 -1.74
CA SER A 171 6.80 -6.15 -1.00
C SER A 171 8.08 -6.14 -1.82
N HIS A 172 8.37 -7.23 -2.54
CA HIS A 172 9.58 -7.42 -3.36
C HIS A 172 9.67 -6.48 -4.58
N HIS A 173 8.56 -5.83 -4.94
CA HIS A 173 8.44 -4.99 -6.13
C HIS A 173 8.09 -3.54 -5.82
N ARG A 174 8.07 -3.16 -4.53
CA ARG A 174 7.96 -1.76 -4.11
C ARG A 174 9.24 -1.00 -4.46
N GLY A 175 9.12 0.30 -4.74
CA GLY A 175 10.25 1.15 -5.14
C GLY A 175 10.65 1.04 -6.61
N LYS A 176 10.12 0.06 -7.37
CA LYS A 176 10.40 -0.13 -8.80
C LYS A 176 9.46 0.62 -9.75
N GLY A 177 8.66 1.57 -9.24
CA GLY A 177 7.70 2.34 -10.06
C GLY A 177 6.40 1.62 -10.45
N VAL A 178 6.24 0.32 -10.13
CA VAL A 178 5.02 -0.47 -10.43
C VAL A 178 3.74 0.19 -9.92
N GLY A 179 3.80 0.75 -8.70
CA GLY A 179 2.67 1.43 -8.09
C GLY A 179 2.25 2.68 -8.86
N THR A 180 3.21 3.47 -9.35
CA THR A 180 2.95 4.65 -10.18
C THR A 180 2.33 4.26 -11.51
N ALA A 181 2.84 3.22 -12.16
CA ALA A 181 2.31 2.71 -13.42
C ALA A 181 0.83 2.24 -13.28
N LEU A 182 0.49 1.59 -12.16
CA LEU A 182 -0.89 1.23 -11.84
C LEU A 182 -1.81 2.45 -11.70
N LEU A 183 -1.37 3.49 -11.00
CA LEU A 183 -2.14 4.73 -10.85
C LEU A 183 -2.30 5.45 -12.20
N GLU A 184 -1.27 5.49 -13.02
CA GLU A 184 -1.35 6.07 -14.36
C GLU A 184 -2.36 5.34 -15.23
N GLN A 185 -2.33 4.00 -15.20
CA GLN A 185 -3.28 3.19 -15.95
C GLN A 185 -4.72 3.40 -15.45
N ALA A 186 -4.93 3.51 -14.14
CA ALA A 186 -6.22 3.82 -13.56
C ALA A 186 -6.74 5.21 -14.02
N VAL A 187 -5.87 6.23 -14.07
CA VAL A 187 -6.23 7.56 -14.57
C VAL A 187 -6.56 7.53 -16.07
N ARG A 188 -5.75 6.84 -16.88
CA ARG A 188 -6.03 6.64 -18.31
C ARG A 188 -7.38 5.96 -18.50
N TRP A 189 -7.65 4.88 -17.78
CA TRP A 189 -8.90 4.13 -17.89
C TRP A 189 -10.12 4.97 -17.50
N THR A 190 -10.01 5.72 -16.40
CA THR A 190 -11.06 6.64 -15.94
C THR A 190 -11.36 7.68 -17.02
N ARG A 191 -10.33 8.27 -17.63
CA ARG A 191 -10.51 9.31 -18.66
C ARG A 191 -11.06 8.77 -19.97
N THR A 192 -10.69 7.55 -20.34
CA THR A 192 -11.24 6.88 -21.52
C THR A 192 -12.73 6.61 -21.36
N ARG A 193 -13.19 6.19 -20.17
CA ARG A 193 -14.60 5.83 -19.94
C ARG A 193 -15.50 7.01 -19.51
N LEU A 194 -15.02 7.89 -18.63
CA LEU A 194 -15.80 8.99 -18.04
C LEU A 194 -15.53 10.37 -18.68
N GLY A 195 -14.60 10.44 -19.63
CA GLY A 195 -14.19 11.66 -20.31
C GLY A 195 -12.92 12.28 -19.73
N ARG A 196 -12.22 13.09 -20.55
CA ARG A 196 -10.90 13.68 -20.22
C ARG A 196 -10.89 14.64 -19.02
N GLU A 197 -12.04 15.22 -18.68
CA GLU A 197 -12.24 16.08 -17.50
C GLU A 197 -12.57 15.30 -16.21
N SER A 198 -12.59 13.97 -16.26
CA SER A 198 -12.86 13.16 -15.07
C SER A 198 -11.81 13.39 -13.97
N ARG A 199 -12.28 13.33 -12.73
CA ARG A 199 -11.43 13.43 -11.53
C ARG A 199 -11.13 12.04 -11.02
N VAL A 200 -9.90 11.81 -10.55
CA VAL A 200 -9.52 10.55 -9.91
C VAL A 200 -9.07 10.85 -8.49
N GLY A 201 -9.55 10.07 -7.53
CA GLY A 201 -9.23 10.25 -6.12
C GLY A 201 -9.34 8.94 -5.35
N PHE A 202 -8.76 8.89 -4.16
CA PHE A 202 -8.96 7.77 -3.24
C PHE A 202 -10.33 7.86 -2.56
N ALA A 203 -10.95 6.71 -2.28
CA ALA A 203 -12.21 6.64 -1.53
C ALA A 203 -11.99 7.12 -0.08
N ALA A 204 -12.97 7.79 0.54
CA ALA A 204 -12.84 8.24 1.94
C ALA A 204 -12.57 7.10 2.94
N GLY A 205 -12.95 5.86 2.60
CA GLY A 205 -12.69 4.63 3.34
C GLY A 205 -11.98 3.56 2.50
N HIS A 206 -10.95 3.92 1.73
CA HIS A 206 -10.16 2.94 0.97
C HIS A 206 -9.42 1.96 1.90
N ALA A 207 -9.02 0.79 1.39
CA ALA A 207 -8.47 -0.32 2.19
C ALA A 207 -7.35 0.09 3.17
N HIS A 208 -6.47 1.00 2.74
CA HIS A 208 -5.32 1.49 3.53
C HIS A 208 -5.61 2.73 4.40
N SER A 209 -6.83 3.27 4.36
CA SER A 209 -7.23 4.49 5.11
C SER A 209 -7.66 4.23 6.57
N ALA A 210 -7.88 2.96 6.94
CA ALA A 210 -8.44 2.59 8.23
C ALA A 210 -7.47 2.90 9.39
N MET A 211 -7.60 4.09 9.96
CA MET A 211 -6.85 4.55 11.14
C MET A 211 -7.62 4.21 12.42
N VAL A 212 -7.58 2.94 12.83
CA VAL A 212 -8.25 2.47 14.06
C VAL A 212 -7.48 2.86 15.33
N LEU A 213 -6.18 3.15 15.19
CA LEU A 213 -5.34 3.58 16.31
C LEU A 213 -5.53 5.07 16.67
N PRO A 214 -5.36 5.45 17.96
CA PRO A 214 -5.33 6.83 18.40
C PRO A 214 -4.34 7.71 17.61
N ARG A 215 -4.60 9.03 17.59
CA ARG A 215 -3.83 9.97 16.76
C ARG A 215 -2.32 9.94 17.03
N VAL A 216 -1.92 9.67 18.27
CA VAL A 216 -0.50 9.59 18.67
C VAL A 216 0.25 8.46 17.95
N PHE A 217 -0.40 7.33 17.64
CA PHE A 217 0.24 6.17 17.00
C PHE A 217 0.10 6.14 15.47
N THR A 218 -0.68 7.06 14.88
CA THR A 218 -1.02 7.04 13.44
C THR A 218 -0.16 7.95 12.57
N GLY A 219 0.86 8.60 13.13
CA GLY A 219 1.72 9.55 12.41
C GLY A 219 2.38 8.95 11.16
N GLY A 220 2.98 7.76 11.27
CA GLY A 220 3.62 7.07 10.15
C GLY A 220 2.62 6.66 9.06
N PHE A 221 1.43 6.18 9.45
CA PHE A 221 0.34 5.83 8.52
C PHE A 221 -0.17 7.06 7.77
N ARG A 222 -0.40 8.17 8.47
CA ARG A 222 -0.77 9.45 7.86
C ARG A 222 0.26 9.95 6.86
N ARG A 223 1.55 9.82 7.17
CA ARG A 223 2.61 10.22 6.23
C ARG A 223 2.56 9.40 4.95
N ARG A 224 2.38 8.07 5.05
CA ARG A 224 2.22 7.19 3.87
C ARG A 224 0.97 7.52 3.07
N GLU A 225 -0.14 7.80 3.76
CA GLU A 225 -1.40 8.22 3.12
C GLU A 225 -1.25 9.54 2.35
N MET A 226 -0.61 10.54 2.97
CA MET A 226 -0.30 11.81 2.29
C MET A 226 0.61 11.61 1.08
N LEU A 227 1.61 10.72 1.18
CA LEU A 227 2.49 10.40 0.05
C LEU A 227 1.72 9.72 -1.09
N ALA A 228 0.82 8.78 -0.78
CA ALA A 228 -0.04 8.15 -1.76
C ALA A 228 -0.95 9.17 -2.46
N GLY A 229 -1.58 10.07 -1.69
CA GLY A 229 -2.38 11.17 -2.22
C GLY A 229 -1.59 12.09 -3.14
N ARG A 230 -0.37 12.48 -2.75
CA ARG A 230 0.54 13.30 -3.59
C ARG A 230 0.96 12.58 -4.86
N MET A 231 1.26 11.28 -4.79
CA MET A 231 1.60 10.46 -5.96
C MET A 231 0.45 10.42 -6.97
N LEU A 232 -0.79 10.20 -6.51
CA LEU A 232 -1.94 10.22 -7.39
C LEU A 232 -2.17 11.61 -8.02
N GLN A 233 -1.96 12.68 -7.26
CA GLN A 233 -2.08 14.05 -7.78
C GLN A 233 -1.03 14.34 -8.85
N ASP A 234 0.24 13.96 -8.62
CA ASP A 234 1.33 14.12 -9.59
C ASP A 234 1.01 13.34 -10.88
N VAL A 235 0.62 12.07 -10.75
CA VAL A 235 0.22 11.22 -11.89
C VAL A 235 -0.98 11.83 -12.65
N ALA A 236 -1.99 12.33 -11.93
CA ALA A 236 -3.15 12.96 -12.55
C ALA A 236 -2.81 14.29 -13.24
N ALA A 237 -1.79 15.01 -12.78
CA ALA A 237 -1.31 16.25 -13.38
C ALA A 237 -0.47 15.98 -14.64
N ARG A 238 0.37 14.94 -14.65
CA ARG A 238 1.20 14.55 -15.80
C ARG A 238 0.38 14.15 -17.01
N ILE A 239 -0.76 13.50 -16.80
CA ILE A 239 -1.64 13.11 -17.90
C ILE A 239 -2.46 14.36 -18.29
N PRO A 240 -2.39 14.84 -19.55
CA PRO A 240 -3.08 16.08 -19.95
C PRO A 240 -4.60 15.92 -19.94
N ARG A 241 -5.30 17.00 -19.53
CA ARG A 241 -6.78 17.06 -19.45
C ARG A 241 -7.42 17.69 -20.69
N THR A 242 -6.72 18.60 -21.36
CA THR A 242 -7.33 19.49 -22.36
C THR A 242 -6.89 19.22 -23.79
N ARG A 243 -7.83 19.50 -24.70
CA ARG A 243 -7.69 19.49 -26.15
C ARG A 243 -6.86 20.70 -26.55
N THR A 244 -5.60 20.52 -26.96
CA THR A 244 -4.84 21.61 -27.59
C THR A 244 -5.59 22.00 -28.86
N ARG A 245 -6.26 23.15 -28.84
CA ARG A 245 -6.78 23.80 -30.04
C ARG A 245 -5.54 24.22 -30.82
N ARG A 246 -5.12 23.42 -31.81
CA ARG A 246 -4.26 23.92 -32.88
C ARG A 246 -5.06 25.03 -33.59
N ARG A 247 -4.59 26.26 -33.45
CA ARG A 247 -4.80 27.32 -34.44
C ARG A 247 -3.63 27.27 -35.39
#